data_AF-A0A8K0V1M7-F1
#
_entry.id   AF-A0A8K0V1M7-F1
#
_cell.length_a   1.000
_cell.length_b   1.000
_cell.length_c   1.000
_cell.angle_alpha   90.00
_cell.angle_beta   90.00
_cell.angle_gamma   90.00
#
_symmetry.space_group_name_H-M   'P 1'
#
loop_
_entity.id
_entity.type
_entity.pdbx_description
1 polymer ?
#
loop_
_entity_poly.entity_id
_entity_poly.type
_entity_poly.pdbx_seq_one_letter_code
_entity_poly.pdbx_strand_id
1 'polypeptide(L)'
;MNTPLAIVTVGAVSDDDIMSLLTEHIPEQYITHLSLLGRLTSEEALEDYGASEREETLLARLRDGALVSVSHEKVELALQAVIEVLEAQGYGIIMVLNNGRFSRLNAHKALLLVPDRIVPPLVASIVEGHQVGILLLAPEQTPSQRQKWQALEMKPLYGPSAPPDDDAALVRAGDMLKTRGADVLVLDCLGFHPRHRDLLQKTLGIPVLLSHMLIARLASELMI
;
A
#
# COMPACT_ATOMS: atom_id res chain seq x y z
N MET A 1 0.97 -1.65 -28.07
CA MET A 1 2.33 -1.43 -27.50
C MET A 1 2.07 -1.19 -26.04
N ASN A 2 2.48 -2.08 -25.15
CA ASN A 2 2.15 -1.91 -23.73
C ASN A 2 2.87 -0.68 -23.18
N THR A 3 2.12 0.20 -22.53
CA THR A 3 2.65 1.39 -21.87
C THR A 3 3.49 0.96 -20.66
N PRO A 4 4.75 1.42 -20.50
CA PRO A 4 5.57 1.05 -19.36
C PRO A 4 5.00 1.65 -18.07
N LEU A 5 5.05 0.87 -16.99
CA LEU A 5 4.63 1.23 -15.64
C LEU A 5 5.87 1.53 -14.79
N ALA A 6 5.94 2.75 -14.24
CA ALA A 6 6.88 3.05 -13.16
C ALA A 6 6.21 2.88 -11.80
N ILE A 7 6.92 2.28 -10.85
CA ILE A 7 6.49 2.11 -9.47
C ILE A 7 7.48 2.84 -8.59
N VAL A 8 6.97 3.74 -7.76
CA VAL A 8 7.76 4.53 -6.82
C VAL A 8 7.37 4.13 -5.41
N THR A 9 8.35 3.71 -4.62
CA THR A 9 8.21 3.44 -3.18
C THR A 9 9.02 4.45 -2.38
N VAL A 10 8.59 4.72 -1.14
CA VAL A 10 9.34 5.62 -0.25
C VAL A 10 10.55 4.89 0.35
N GLY A 11 10.30 3.79 1.04
CA GLY A 11 11.34 2.96 1.64
C GLY A 11 11.76 1.81 0.73
N ALA A 12 12.76 1.06 1.17
CA ALA A 12 13.16 -0.19 0.56
C ALA A 12 12.02 -1.21 0.64
N VAL A 13 11.67 -1.74 -0.53
CA VAL A 13 10.81 -2.90 -0.73
C VAL A 13 11.60 -3.83 -1.65
N SER A 14 11.55 -5.14 -1.40
CA SER A 14 12.25 -6.07 -2.28
C SER A 14 11.59 -6.10 -3.66
N ASP A 15 12.38 -6.30 -4.72
CA ASP A 15 11.80 -6.44 -6.05
C ASP A 15 10.89 -7.67 -6.11
N ASP A 16 11.21 -8.74 -5.39
CA ASP A 16 10.34 -9.92 -5.24
C ASP A 16 8.97 -9.56 -4.66
N ASP A 17 8.91 -8.71 -3.63
CA ASP A 17 7.64 -8.25 -3.07
C ASP A 17 6.84 -7.48 -4.13
N ILE A 18 7.46 -6.54 -4.86
CA ILE A 18 6.79 -5.76 -5.91
C ILE A 18 6.31 -6.65 -7.06
N MET A 19 7.16 -7.56 -7.52
CA MET A 19 6.87 -8.45 -8.64
C MET A 19 5.79 -9.47 -8.26
N SER A 20 5.78 -9.96 -7.03
CA SER A 20 4.72 -10.86 -6.55
C SER A 20 3.31 -10.24 -6.60
N LEU A 21 3.21 -8.91 -6.54
CA LEU A 21 1.95 -8.18 -6.63
C LEU A 21 1.45 -8.05 -8.06
N LEU A 22 2.36 -7.99 -9.03
CA LEU A 22 2.07 -7.48 -10.37
C LEU A 22 2.28 -8.51 -11.48
N THR A 23 3.22 -9.44 -11.34
CA THR A 23 3.59 -10.36 -12.43
C THR A 23 2.50 -11.37 -12.80
N GLU A 24 1.48 -11.55 -11.95
CA GLU A 24 0.25 -12.27 -12.32
C GLU A 24 -0.54 -11.53 -13.42
N HIS A 25 -0.35 -10.22 -13.55
CA HIS A 25 -1.18 -9.34 -14.37
C HIS A 25 -0.39 -8.45 -15.35
N ILE A 26 0.90 -8.20 -15.08
CA ILE A 26 1.75 -7.26 -15.81
C ILE A 26 3.11 -7.92 -16.03
N PRO A 27 3.57 -8.12 -17.28
CA PRO A 27 4.89 -8.69 -17.53
C PRO A 27 6.00 -7.81 -16.96
N GLU A 28 6.96 -8.44 -16.28
CA GLU A 28 8.07 -7.77 -15.56
C GLU A 28 8.84 -6.78 -16.43
N GLN A 29 9.05 -7.10 -17.72
CA GLN A 29 9.76 -6.24 -18.67
C GLN A 29 9.13 -4.85 -18.88
N TYR A 30 7.87 -4.66 -18.48
CA TYR A 30 7.17 -3.37 -18.56
C TYR A 30 7.12 -2.64 -17.23
N ILE A 31 7.71 -3.19 -16.17
CA ILE A 31 7.72 -2.61 -14.83
C ILE A 31 9.12 -2.03 -14.55
N THR A 32 9.16 -0.78 -14.10
CA THR A 32 10.35 -0.18 -13.51
C THR A 32 10.07 0.18 -12.07
N HIS A 33 10.87 -0.33 -11.13
CA HIS A 33 10.74 -0.01 -9.71
C HIS A 33 11.84 0.96 -9.28
N LEU A 34 11.44 2.03 -8.59
CA LEU A 34 12.32 2.99 -7.93
C LEU A 34 11.93 3.12 -6.46
N SER A 35 12.93 3.06 -5.58
CA SER A 35 12.78 3.37 -4.17
C SER A 35 13.48 4.68 -3.86
N LEU A 36 12.75 5.65 -3.31
CA LEU A 36 13.24 6.99 -3.02
C LEU A 36 14.40 6.96 -2.00
N LEU A 37 14.18 6.26 -0.88
CA LEU A 37 15.16 6.16 0.21
C LEU A 37 15.93 4.85 0.19
N GLY A 38 15.57 3.88 -0.66
CA GLY A 38 16.11 2.51 -0.61
C GLY A 38 17.60 2.37 -0.91
N ARG A 39 18.28 3.44 -1.36
CA ARG A 39 19.74 3.46 -1.56
C ARG A 39 20.49 4.29 -0.52
N LEU A 40 19.78 4.99 0.36
CA LEU A 40 20.38 5.85 1.37
C LEU A 40 20.73 5.05 2.62
N THR A 41 21.80 5.46 3.28
CA THR A 41 22.10 5.09 4.66
C THR A 41 21.16 5.82 5.62
N SER A 42 21.12 5.38 6.88
CA SER A 42 20.34 6.07 7.92
C SER A 42 20.78 7.52 8.13
N GLU A 43 22.09 7.80 8.02
CA GLU A 43 22.64 9.14 8.18
C GLU A 43 22.20 10.06 7.04
N GLU A 44 22.36 9.63 5.78
CA GLU A 44 21.92 10.38 4.60
C GLU A 44 20.40 10.62 4.60
N ALA A 45 19.62 9.59 4.96
CA ALA A 45 18.17 9.72 5.03
C ALA A 45 17.71 10.75 6.08
N LEU A 46 18.39 10.82 7.23
CA LEU A 46 18.09 11.80 8.27
C LEU A 46 18.61 13.19 7.94
N GLU A 47 19.74 13.30 7.26
CA GLU A 47 20.27 14.57 6.77
C GLU A 47 19.32 15.21 5.75
N ASP A 48 18.94 14.46 4.72
CA ASP A 48 18.11 14.97 3.62
C ASP A 48 16.62 15.06 4.01
N TYR A 49 16.10 14.05 4.71
CA TYR A 49 14.67 13.88 4.97
C TYR A 49 14.29 13.92 6.45
N GLY A 50 15.21 14.24 7.37
CA GLY A 50 14.88 14.37 8.80
C GLY A 50 13.77 15.38 9.06
N ALA A 51 12.88 15.06 9.99
CA ALA A 51 11.76 15.91 10.37
C ALA A 51 12.15 16.92 11.46
N SER A 52 11.62 18.14 11.36
CA SER A 52 11.66 19.12 12.45
C SER A 52 10.66 18.75 13.57
N GLU A 53 10.80 19.30 14.79
CA GLU A 53 9.99 18.95 15.98
C GLU A 53 8.45 19.04 15.83
N ARG A 54 7.95 19.68 14.77
CA ARG A 54 6.52 19.88 14.51
C ARG A 54 6.04 19.30 13.19
N GLU A 55 6.93 18.70 12.41
CA GLU A 55 6.57 18.11 11.14
C GLU A 55 5.90 16.75 11.36
N GLU A 56 4.91 16.44 10.54
CA GLU A 56 4.37 15.09 10.48
C GLU A 56 5.45 14.14 9.98
N THR A 57 5.60 13.00 10.64
CA THR A 57 6.61 12.01 10.30
C THR A 57 5.99 10.79 9.63
N LEU A 58 6.80 10.14 8.80
CA LEU A 58 6.52 8.86 8.19
C LEU A 58 7.66 7.90 8.55
N LEU A 59 7.32 6.65 8.81
CA LEU A 59 8.32 5.61 9.04
C LEU A 59 8.68 4.93 7.71
N ALA A 60 9.96 5.00 7.33
CA ALA A 60 10.48 4.36 6.14
C ALA A 60 11.48 3.26 6.51
N ARG A 61 11.41 2.13 5.80
CA ARG A 61 12.40 1.05 5.90
C ARG A 61 13.55 1.32 4.93
N LEU A 62 14.79 1.14 5.35
CA LEU A 62 15.98 1.20 4.49
C LEU A 62 16.43 -0.20 4.07
N ARG A 63 17.43 -0.28 3.20
CA ARG A 63 17.89 -1.55 2.60
C ARG A 63 18.50 -2.52 3.61
N ASP A 64 19.12 -1.99 4.66
CA ASP A 64 19.67 -2.76 5.79
C ASP A 64 18.57 -3.23 6.77
N GLY A 65 17.31 -2.88 6.51
CA GLY A 65 16.17 -3.18 7.37
C GLY A 65 15.92 -2.16 8.47
N ALA A 66 16.77 -1.14 8.62
CA ALA A 66 16.56 -0.07 9.59
C ALA A 66 15.26 0.70 9.31
N LEU A 67 14.60 1.15 10.38
CA LEU A 67 13.42 2.01 10.30
C LEU A 67 13.83 3.43 10.67
N VAL A 68 13.64 4.37 9.76
CA VAL A 68 13.93 5.80 9.96
C VAL A 68 12.66 6.62 9.93
N SER A 69 12.56 7.59 10.83
CA SER A 69 11.46 8.54 10.90
C SER A 69 11.83 9.78 10.09
N VAL A 70 11.15 9.98 8.96
CA VAL A 70 11.43 11.08 8.00
C VAL A 70 10.25 12.04 7.91
N SER A 71 10.51 13.27 7.47
CA SER A 71 9.51 14.30 7.22
C SER A 71 8.57 13.88 6.10
N HIS A 72 7.28 13.85 6.40
CA HIS A 72 6.24 13.58 5.40
C HIS A 72 6.30 14.60 4.25
N GLU A 73 6.45 15.89 4.57
CA GLU A 73 6.46 16.97 3.58
C GLU A 73 7.67 16.90 2.65
N LYS A 74 8.88 16.67 3.19
CA LYS A 74 10.08 16.52 2.35
C LYS A 74 9.98 15.30 1.43
N VAL A 75 9.43 14.20 1.93
CA VAL A 75 9.19 13.01 1.12
C VAL A 75 8.14 13.28 0.03
N GLU A 76 7.04 13.98 0.33
CA GLU A 76 6.02 14.32 -0.67
C GLU A 76 6.60 15.19 -1.79
N LEU A 77 7.43 16.18 -1.46
CA LEU A 77 8.14 17.01 -2.44
C LEU A 77 9.10 16.20 -3.32
N ALA A 78 9.87 15.29 -2.72
CA ALA A 78 10.80 14.45 -3.47
C ALA A 78 10.07 13.44 -4.36
N LEU A 79 8.96 12.85 -3.89
CA LEU A 79 8.11 12.00 -4.72
C LEU A 79 7.53 12.77 -5.92
N GLN A 80 7.10 14.02 -5.72
CA GLN A 80 6.63 14.87 -6.83
C GLN A 80 7.73 15.09 -7.87
N ALA A 81 8.97 15.38 -7.44
CA ALA A 81 10.10 15.53 -8.36
C ALA A 81 10.41 14.22 -9.13
N VAL A 82 10.32 13.06 -8.47
CA VAL A 82 10.48 11.75 -9.14
C VAL A 82 9.39 11.52 -10.18
N ILE A 83 8.13 11.86 -9.88
CA ILE A 83 7.01 11.76 -10.83
C ILE A 83 7.32 12.60 -12.08
N GLU A 84 7.72 13.86 -11.92
CA GLU A 84 8.03 14.75 -13.03
C GLU A 84 9.18 14.23 -13.91
N VAL A 85 10.22 13.64 -13.30
CA VAL A 85 11.33 13.01 -14.03
C VAL A 85 10.84 11.80 -14.84
N LEU A 86 9.99 10.95 -14.24
CA LEU A 86 9.43 9.79 -14.93
C LEU A 86 8.52 10.20 -16.10
N GLU A 87 7.72 11.25 -15.93
CA GLU A 87 6.93 11.81 -17.03
C GLU A 87 7.82 12.29 -18.17
N ALA A 88 8.93 12.97 -17.86
CA ALA A 88 9.89 13.43 -18.85
C ALA A 88 10.61 12.26 -19.57
N GLN A 89 10.77 11.13 -18.91
CA GLN A 89 11.30 9.88 -19.49
C GLN A 89 10.27 9.11 -20.33
N GLY A 90 9.01 9.56 -20.38
CA GLY A 90 7.96 8.97 -21.21
C GLY A 90 7.16 7.85 -20.55
N TYR A 91 7.23 7.70 -19.22
CA TYR A 91 6.32 6.80 -18.51
C TYR A 91 4.89 7.34 -18.58
N GLY A 92 4.00 6.57 -19.21
CA GLY A 92 2.59 6.93 -19.34
C GLY A 92 1.76 6.57 -18.11
N ILE A 93 2.26 5.67 -17.25
CA ILE A 93 1.60 5.25 -16.02
C ILE A 93 2.65 5.23 -14.90
N ILE A 94 2.33 5.89 -13.78
CA ILE A 94 3.19 5.97 -12.60
C ILE A 94 2.35 5.57 -11.39
N MET A 95 2.83 4.61 -10.60
CA MET A 95 2.20 4.16 -9.37
C MET A 95 3.07 4.50 -8.17
N VAL A 96 2.50 5.10 -7.12
CA VAL A 96 3.22 5.42 -5.89
C VAL A 96 2.76 4.49 -4.76
N LEU A 97 3.48 3.40 -4.53
CA LEU A 97 3.18 2.39 -3.50
C LEU A 97 3.84 2.75 -2.19
N ASN A 98 3.05 3.13 -1.19
CA ASN A 98 3.57 3.54 0.11
C ASN A 98 2.49 3.46 1.20
N ASN A 99 2.91 3.56 2.46
CA ASN A 99 2.03 3.53 3.64
C ASN A 99 1.64 4.93 4.16
N GLY A 100 2.07 5.99 3.48
CA GLY A 100 1.79 7.39 3.81
C GLY A 100 0.65 7.98 2.98
N ARG A 101 -0.01 9.01 3.52
CA ARG A 101 -1.06 9.74 2.80
C ARG A 101 -0.46 10.92 2.04
N PHE A 102 -0.25 10.77 0.74
CA PHE A 102 0.23 11.86 -0.11
C PHE A 102 -0.93 12.50 -0.91
N SER A 103 -1.31 13.70 -0.50
CA SER A 103 -2.49 14.42 -1.01
C SER A 103 -2.18 15.39 -2.16
N ARG A 104 -0.92 15.81 -2.30
CA ARG A 104 -0.49 16.87 -3.24
C ARG A 104 0.15 16.32 -4.52
N LEU A 105 0.50 15.03 -4.55
CA LEU A 105 1.09 14.40 -5.74
C LEU A 105 0.19 14.54 -6.96
N ASN A 106 0.78 14.90 -8.09
CA ASN A 106 0.10 15.06 -9.36
C ASN A 106 1.04 14.74 -10.52
N ALA A 107 0.45 14.40 -11.66
CA ALA A 107 1.13 14.19 -12.93
C ALA A 107 0.40 14.99 -14.01
N HIS A 108 1.12 15.48 -15.00
CA HIS A 108 0.57 16.36 -16.05
C HIS A 108 0.13 15.60 -17.30
N LYS A 109 0.82 14.50 -17.61
CA LYS A 109 0.69 13.66 -18.80
C LYS A 109 0.43 12.20 -18.44
N ALA A 110 1.11 11.68 -17.43
CA ALA A 110 0.98 10.30 -17.00
C ALA A 110 -0.30 10.07 -16.17
N LEU A 111 -0.83 8.85 -16.24
CA LEU A 111 -1.82 8.38 -15.30
C LEU A 111 -1.14 8.07 -13.96
N LEU A 112 -1.48 8.83 -12.92
CA LEU A 112 -0.90 8.68 -11.59
C LEU A 112 -1.81 7.83 -10.69
N LEU A 113 -1.33 6.64 -10.33
CA LEU A 113 -1.99 5.70 -9.43
C LEU A 113 -1.44 5.87 -8.01
N VAL A 114 -2.25 6.46 -7.13
CA VAL A 114 -1.95 6.54 -5.69
C VAL A 114 -2.97 5.66 -4.96
N PRO A 115 -2.58 4.47 -4.43
CA PRO A 115 -3.52 3.51 -3.83
C PRO A 115 -4.43 4.14 -2.77
N ASP A 116 -3.89 5.01 -1.92
CA ASP A 116 -4.65 5.67 -0.87
C ASP A 116 -5.77 6.61 -1.36
N ARG A 117 -5.72 7.05 -2.62
CA ARG A 117 -6.80 7.82 -3.27
C ARG A 117 -7.86 6.94 -3.93
N ILE A 118 -7.48 5.72 -4.32
CA ILE A 118 -8.28 4.86 -5.20
C ILE A 118 -8.93 3.73 -4.40
N VAL A 119 -8.16 3.07 -3.54
CA VAL A 119 -8.60 1.87 -2.81
C VAL A 119 -9.74 2.19 -1.83
N PRO A 120 -9.67 3.21 -0.96
CA PRO A 120 -10.76 3.46 -0.02
C PRO A 120 -12.14 3.67 -0.66
N PRO A 121 -12.32 4.56 -1.67
CA PRO A 121 -13.61 4.74 -2.31
C PRO A 121 -14.05 3.52 -3.15
N LEU A 122 -13.10 2.81 -3.77
CA LEU A 122 -13.41 1.57 -4.49
C LEU A 122 -13.98 0.51 -3.55
N VAL A 123 -13.30 0.26 -2.43
CA VAL A 123 -13.77 -0.70 -1.42
C VAL A 123 -15.09 -0.24 -0.81
N ALA A 124 -15.25 1.06 -0.51
CA ALA A 124 -16.52 1.61 -0.01
C ALA A 124 -17.70 1.29 -0.94
N SER A 125 -17.48 1.36 -2.25
CA SER A 125 -18.50 1.05 -3.26
C SER A 125 -18.80 -0.45 -3.38
N ILE A 126 -17.84 -1.33 -3.06
CA ILE A 126 -18.00 -2.79 -3.13
C ILE A 126 -18.72 -3.32 -1.88
N VAL A 127 -18.43 -2.73 -0.71
CA VAL A 127 -18.85 -3.24 0.61
C VAL A 127 -20.05 -2.48 1.19
N GLU A 128 -20.78 -1.74 0.36
CA GLU A 128 -21.97 -1.00 0.78
C GLU A 128 -22.92 -1.89 1.60
N GLY A 129 -23.34 -1.43 2.78
CA GLY A 129 -24.16 -2.20 3.72
C GLY A 129 -23.47 -3.37 4.45
N HIS A 130 -22.16 -3.61 4.27
CA HIS A 130 -21.43 -4.72 4.91
C HIS A 130 -20.40 -4.24 5.94
N GLN A 131 -20.32 -4.91 7.09
CA GLN A 131 -19.38 -4.51 8.14
C GLN A 131 -17.97 -4.98 7.78
N VAL A 132 -17.06 -4.02 7.58
CA VAL A 132 -15.68 -4.29 7.20
C VAL A 132 -14.81 -4.59 8.43
N GLY A 133 -14.02 -5.67 8.36
CA GLY A 133 -12.91 -5.96 9.26
C GLY A 133 -11.56 -5.72 8.59
N ILE A 134 -10.67 -4.95 9.23
CA ILE A 134 -9.31 -4.68 8.74
C ILE A 134 -8.32 -5.52 9.56
N LEU A 135 -7.52 -6.35 8.87
CA LEU A 135 -6.36 -7.00 9.47
C LEU A 135 -5.16 -6.07 9.45
N LEU A 136 -4.39 -6.09 10.54
CA LEU A 136 -3.22 -5.25 10.75
C LEU A 136 -1.97 -6.12 10.82
N LEU A 137 -0.83 -5.59 10.34
CA LEU A 137 0.47 -6.24 10.59
C LEU A 137 1.03 -5.86 11.95
N ALA A 138 0.75 -4.63 12.40
CA ALA A 138 1.26 -4.11 13.66
C ALA A 138 0.23 -3.18 14.32
N PRO A 139 0.13 -3.15 15.67
CA PRO A 139 -0.84 -2.30 16.38
C PRO A 139 -0.70 -0.81 16.06
N GLU A 140 0.52 -0.36 15.80
CA GLU A 140 0.90 1.03 15.51
C GLU A 140 0.28 1.55 14.20
N GLN A 141 -0.19 0.65 13.31
CA GLN A 141 -0.88 1.03 12.08
C GLN A 141 -2.34 1.44 12.29
N THR A 142 -2.90 1.21 13.48
CA THR A 142 -4.32 1.50 13.74
C THR A 142 -4.72 2.95 13.44
N PRO A 143 -3.97 3.98 13.86
CA PRO A 143 -4.32 5.38 13.57
C PRO A 143 -4.37 5.69 12.08
N SER A 144 -3.34 5.27 11.31
CA SER A 144 -3.29 5.52 9.86
C SER A 144 -4.39 4.76 9.12
N GLN A 145 -4.66 3.51 9.50
CA GLN A 145 -5.76 2.72 8.93
C GLN A 145 -7.13 3.36 9.25
N ARG A 146 -7.33 3.88 10.47
CA ARG A 146 -8.57 4.61 10.82
C ARG A 146 -8.78 5.83 9.95
N GLN A 147 -7.72 6.59 9.72
CA GLN A 147 -7.79 7.74 8.84
C GLN A 147 -8.03 7.29 7.39
N LYS A 148 -7.36 6.23 6.91
CA LYS A 148 -7.54 5.65 5.56
C LYS A 148 -8.99 5.28 5.27
N TRP A 149 -9.59 4.53 6.18
CA TRP A 149 -10.90 3.91 6.01
C TRP A 149 -12.07 4.75 6.54
N GLN A 150 -11.85 6.04 6.83
CA GLN A 150 -12.88 6.95 7.35
C GLN A 150 -14.06 7.18 6.40
N ALA A 151 -13.87 6.91 5.10
CA ALA A 151 -14.90 7.07 4.07
C ALA A 151 -15.89 5.90 4.00
N LEU A 152 -15.65 4.80 4.73
CA LEU A 152 -16.60 3.70 4.83
C LEU A 152 -17.82 4.13 5.66
N GLU A 153 -19.02 3.79 5.16
CA GLU A 153 -20.29 4.12 5.82
C GLU A 153 -20.35 3.57 7.25
N MET A 154 -19.96 2.31 7.43
CA MET A 154 -19.83 1.67 8.73
C MET A 154 -18.39 1.70 9.21
N LYS A 155 -18.21 2.10 10.47
CA LYS A 155 -16.90 2.17 11.10
C LYS A 155 -16.23 0.79 11.08
N PRO A 156 -15.02 0.65 10.52
CA PRO A 156 -14.39 -0.67 10.43
C PRO A 156 -14.03 -1.25 11.79
N LEU A 157 -14.06 -2.58 11.87
CA LEU A 157 -13.52 -3.35 12.98
C LEU A 157 -12.03 -3.59 12.73
N TYR A 158 -11.20 -3.40 13.75
CA TYR A 158 -9.76 -3.63 13.66
C TYR A 158 -9.40 -4.88 14.48
N GLY A 159 -8.66 -5.79 13.85
CA GLY A 159 -8.17 -7.02 14.47
C GLY A 159 -6.87 -6.80 15.25
N PRO A 160 -6.40 -7.80 16.02
CA PRO A 160 -5.03 -7.78 16.51
C PRO A 160 -4.04 -7.83 15.34
N SER A 161 -2.78 -7.49 15.61
CA SER A 161 -1.72 -7.76 14.65
C SER A 161 -1.59 -9.26 14.40
N ALA A 162 -1.47 -9.63 13.12
CA ALA A 162 -1.28 -11.00 12.70
C ALA A 162 -0.11 -11.07 11.70
N PRO A 163 0.99 -11.78 12.05
CA PRO A 163 2.09 -12.01 11.14
C PRO A 163 1.65 -12.79 9.89
N PRO A 164 2.05 -12.39 8.67
CA PRO A 164 1.68 -13.10 7.44
C PRO A 164 2.23 -14.52 7.32
N ASP A 165 3.27 -14.85 8.06
CA ASP A 165 3.89 -16.17 8.12
C ASP A 165 3.23 -17.11 9.15
N ASP A 166 2.33 -16.62 9.99
CA ASP A 166 1.55 -17.42 10.95
C ASP A 166 0.08 -17.52 10.51
N ASP A 167 -0.22 -18.55 9.72
CA ASP A 167 -1.56 -18.88 9.24
C ASP A 167 -2.58 -19.02 10.40
N ALA A 168 -2.16 -19.56 11.55
CA ALA A 168 -3.05 -19.72 12.70
C ALA A 168 -3.36 -18.37 13.36
N ALA A 169 -2.39 -17.46 13.44
CA ALA A 169 -2.64 -16.08 13.90
C ALA A 169 -3.57 -15.32 12.97
N LEU A 170 -3.40 -15.46 11.65
CA LEU A 170 -4.29 -14.85 10.66
C LEU A 170 -5.72 -15.33 10.84
N VAL A 171 -5.93 -16.65 10.95
CA VAL A 171 -7.27 -17.23 11.16
C VAL A 171 -7.87 -16.75 12.47
N ARG A 172 -7.12 -16.73 13.58
CA ARG A 172 -7.62 -16.20 14.86
C ARG A 172 -8.03 -14.73 14.77
N ALA A 173 -7.23 -13.90 14.11
CA ALA A 173 -7.53 -12.47 13.94
C ALA A 173 -8.79 -12.27 13.08
N GLY A 174 -8.92 -13.01 11.99
CA GLY A 174 -10.09 -12.96 11.11
C GLY A 174 -11.36 -13.50 11.76
N ASP A 175 -11.28 -14.62 12.50
CA ASP A 175 -12.41 -15.19 13.24
C ASP A 175 -12.91 -14.26 14.34
N MET A 176 -12.00 -13.58 15.05
CA MET A 176 -12.36 -12.56 16.02
C MET A 176 -13.11 -11.39 15.36
N LEU A 177 -12.69 -10.96 14.17
CA LEU A 177 -13.39 -9.90 13.42
C LEU A 177 -14.77 -10.36 12.97
N LYS A 178 -14.87 -11.57 12.42
CA LYS A 178 -16.13 -12.18 12.01
C LYS A 178 -17.11 -12.31 13.18
N THR A 179 -16.65 -12.78 14.34
CA THR A 179 -17.46 -12.92 15.56
C THR A 179 -17.96 -11.56 16.05
N ARG A 180 -17.21 -10.48 15.82
CA ARG A 180 -17.61 -9.10 16.11
C ARG A 180 -18.53 -8.49 15.04
N GLY A 181 -18.92 -9.27 14.03
CA GLY A 181 -19.87 -8.89 12.99
C GLY A 181 -19.24 -8.49 11.67
N ALA A 182 -17.94 -8.73 11.41
CA ALA A 182 -17.38 -8.46 10.09
C ALA A 182 -17.93 -9.45 9.05
N ASP A 183 -18.55 -8.92 8.00
CA ASP A 183 -19.07 -9.69 6.86
C ASP A 183 -18.08 -9.73 5.69
N VAL A 184 -17.05 -8.87 5.73
CA VAL A 184 -15.95 -8.82 4.75
C VAL A 184 -14.66 -8.42 5.45
N LEU A 185 -13.54 -9.04 5.05
CA LEU A 185 -12.21 -8.65 5.53
C LEU A 185 -11.43 -7.89 4.46
N VAL A 186 -10.63 -6.93 4.87
CA VAL A 186 -9.64 -6.25 4.02
C VAL A 186 -8.25 -6.46 4.60
N LEU A 187 -7.36 -6.97 3.75
CA LEU A 187 -5.93 -7.15 3.98
C LEU A 187 -5.21 -5.98 3.30
N ASP A 188 -4.88 -4.95 4.08
CA ASP A 188 -4.38 -3.67 3.55
C ASP A 188 -2.90 -3.46 3.84
N CYS A 189 -2.06 -4.35 3.31
CA CYS A 189 -0.60 -4.20 3.31
C CYS A 189 0.01 -5.04 2.20
N LEU A 190 1.22 -4.66 1.74
CA LEU A 190 1.98 -5.40 0.73
C LEU A 190 2.48 -6.76 1.25
N GLY A 191 2.59 -6.95 2.57
CA GLY A 191 2.99 -8.23 3.16
C GLY A 191 1.92 -9.33 3.13
N PHE A 192 0.70 -8.99 2.69
CA PHE A 192 -0.35 -9.98 2.45
C PHE A 192 -0.34 -10.42 1.00
N HIS A 193 -0.72 -11.66 0.74
CA HIS A 193 -0.67 -12.30 -0.58
C HIS A 193 -1.96 -13.08 -0.86
N PRO A 194 -2.21 -13.49 -2.12
CA PRO A 194 -3.37 -14.31 -2.50
C PRO A 194 -3.59 -15.53 -1.60
N ARG A 195 -2.51 -16.21 -1.16
CA ARG A 195 -2.61 -17.35 -0.24
C ARG A 195 -3.32 -17.03 1.07
N HIS A 196 -3.12 -15.83 1.63
CA HIS A 196 -3.74 -15.42 2.89
C HIS A 196 -5.23 -15.16 2.71
N ARG A 197 -5.59 -14.50 1.60
CA ARG A 197 -6.98 -14.32 1.19
C ARG A 197 -7.66 -15.67 1.06
N ASP A 198 -7.07 -16.60 0.32
CA ASP A 198 -7.66 -17.92 0.06
C ASP A 198 -7.80 -18.75 1.34
N LEU A 199 -6.80 -18.72 2.23
CA LEU A 199 -6.86 -19.31 3.56
C LEU A 199 -8.03 -18.76 4.38
N LEU A 200 -8.13 -17.44 4.49
CA LEU A 200 -9.16 -16.78 5.30
C LEU A 200 -10.55 -16.96 4.71
N GLN A 201 -10.73 -16.83 3.38
CA GLN A 201 -12.02 -17.08 2.72
C GLN A 201 -12.48 -18.52 2.94
N LYS A 202 -11.58 -19.49 2.73
CA LYS A 202 -11.91 -20.91 2.92
C LYS A 202 -12.30 -21.24 4.37
N THR A 203 -11.59 -20.66 5.33
CA THR A 203 -11.77 -20.98 6.75
C THR A 203 -12.95 -20.23 7.37
N LEU A 204 -13.13 -18.96 7.02
CA LEU A 204 -14.10 -18.07 7.64
C LEU A 204 -15.42 -18.00 6.85
N GLY A 205 -15.43 -18.35 5.57
CA GLY A 205 -16.64 -18.33 4.74
C GLY A 205 -17.16 -16.91 4.45
N ILE A 206 -16.33 -15.88 4.63
CA ILE A 206 -16.64 -14.49 4.29
C ILE A 206 -15.68 -13.98 3.22
N PRO A 207 -16.08 -13.02 2.36
CA PRO A 207 -15.19 -12.40 1.39
C PRO A 207 -13.96 -11.75 2.04
N VAL A 208 -12.82 -11.83 1.33
CA VAL A 208 -11.57 -11.18 1.75
C VAL A 208 -11.01 -10.41 0.55
N LEU A 209 -10.72 -9.13 0.75
CA LEU A 209 -10.17 -8.22 -0.26
C LEU A 209 -8.69 -7.94 0.03
N LEU A 210 -7.85 -8.04 -0.99
CA LEU A 210 -6.45 -7.62 -0.96
C LEU A 210 -6.35 -6.25 -1.64
N SER A 211 -6.08 -5.19 -0.89
CA SER A 211 -6.10 -3.83 -1.44
C SER A 211 -5.07 -3.61 -2.54
N HIS A 212 -3.87 -4.16 -2.39
CA HIS A 212 -2.80 -4.06 -3.37
C HIS A 212 -3.10 -4.83 -4.66
N MET A 213 -3.90 -5.91 -4.60
CA MET A 213 -4.31 -6.64 -5.82
C MET A 213 -5.33 -5.84 -6.63
N LEU A 214 -6.19 -5.06 -5.97
CA LEU A 214 -7.14 -4.19 -6.67
C LEU A 214 -6.41 -3.12 -7.50
N ILE A 215 -5.38 -2.49 -6.93
CA ILE A 215 -4.60 -1.49 -7.67
C ILE A 215 -3.72 -2.11 -8.75
N ALA A 216 -3.15 -3.30 -8.51
CA ALA A 216 -2.40 -4.07 -9.50
C ALA A 216 -3.22 -4.37 -10.75
N ARG A 217 -4.44 -4.87 -10.56
CA ARG A 217 -5.37 -5.17 -11.66
C ARG A 217 -5.79 -3.92 -12.41
N LEU A 218 -6.10 -2.83 -11.69
CA LEU A 218 -6.40 -1.55 -12.33
C LEU A 218 -5.23 -1.05 -13.19
N ALA A 219 -3.99 -1.18 -12.71
CA ALA A 219 -2.82 -0.81 -13.49
C ALA A 219 -2.67 -1.67 -14.75
N SER A 220 -2.89 -2.98 -14.64
CA SER A 220 -2.85 -3.91 -15.78
C SER A 220 -3.87 -3.52 -16.86
N GLU A 221 -5.11 -3.19 -16.49
CA GLU A 221 -6.15 -2.74 -17.42
C GLU A 221 -5.77 -1.47 -18.19
N LEU A 222 -4.95 -0.59 -17.59
CA LEU A 222 -4.50 0.66 -18.22
C LEU A 222 -3.30 0.45 -19.17
N MET A 223 -2.63 -0.70 -19.12
CA MET A 223 -1.43 -1.00 -19.91
C MET A 223 -1.72 -1.67 -21.26
N ILE A 224 -2.99 -1.94 -21.58
CA ILE A 224 -3.45 -2.63 -22.79
C ILE A 224 -3.43 -1.71 -24.01
#